data_AF-A0A7J8DVK0-F1
#
_entry.id   AF-A0A7J8DVK0-F1
#
_cell.length_a   1.000
_cell.length_b   1.000
_cell.length_c   1.000
_cell.angle_alpha   90.00
_cell.angle_beta   90.00
_cell.angle_gamma   90.00
#
_symmetry.space_group_name_H-M   'P 1'
#
loop_
_entity.id
_entity.type
_entity.pdbx_description
1 polymer ?
#
loop_
_entity_poly.entity_id
_entity_poly.type
_entity_poly.pdbx_seq_one_letter_code
_entity_poly.pdbx_strand_id
1 'polypeptide(L)'
;MKYTKSNFMMSVLGIIIYITDLIVDIWVSVRFFHEGQYVFGVLTVCFMLFGTLVVQCFSYSWFKADLKKAGLESQHCFLLLHCLQGGIFTRYWFTLKNGYRVAFKYSSKTDNFLEEQIDPHKEVIDRVTDLSMLRLFETYLEGCPQLVLQLYICLEHGQGNISQYAAIMVSCCAISWSTVDYQIALRKSLPDKNTLIGPCPKTTYFFYKFFTLLSWMLSVVLLLFLNVNIALCLLLFLWFLGILWAFKKQTQFCASISMEFLYRIVVGFILIFTFFNIKGQNTKCPMSCYYIVRVLATLGTLIVLWVCPLSIFNPDYFIPISITIALTLLLGIIFLIVYYGTYHPNRSEDRSEETKPDEIDGNTVQIDCRMKHFLME
;
A
#
# COMPACT_ATOMS: atom_id res chain seq x y z
N MET A 1 -8.12 -21.37 5.41
CA MET A 1 -8.21 -21.13 3.95
C MET A 1 -7.05 -21.83 3.24
N LYS A 2 -7.25 -22.35 2.02
CA LYS A 2 -6.18 -23.09 1.30
C LYS A 2 -5.27 -22.16 0.51
N TYR A 3 -3.96 -22.33 0.69
CA TYR A 3 -2.93 -21.73 -0.16
C TYR A 3 -2.78 -22.55 -1.46
N THR A 4 -3.14 -21.96 -2.61
CA THR A 4 -3.21 -22.65 -3.90
C THR A 4 -1.96 -22.43 -4.77
N LYS A 5 -1.80 -23.22 -5.84
CA LYS A 5 -0.75 -23.02 -6.85
C LYS A 5 -0.80 -21.62 -7.49
N SER A 6 -1.98 -21.05 -7.66
CA SER A 6 -2.15 -19.68 -8.17
C SER A 6 -1.62 -18.63 -7.17
N ASN A 7 -1.84 -18.82 -5.86
CA ASN A 7 -1.25 -17.96 -4.84
C ASN A 7 0.29 -18.05 -4.86
N PHE A 8 0.85 -19.25 -5.06
CA PHE A 8 2.30 -19.43 -5.20
C PHE A 8 2.87 -18.68 -6.41
N MET A 9 2.22 -18.82 -7.57
CA MET A 9 2.61 -18.06 -8.77
C MET A 9 2.58 -16.55 -8.54
N MET A 10 1.57 -16.05 -7.80
CA MET A 10 1.50 -14.63 -7.43
C MET A 10 2.66 -14.20 -6.52
N SER A 11 3.06 -15.04 -5.56
CA SER A 11 4.24 -14.77 -4.72
C SER A 11 5.55 -14.74 -5.51
N VAL A 12 5.70 -15.61 -6.52
CA VAL A 12 6.86 -15.60 -7.45
C VAL A 12 6.85 -14.34 -8.31
N LEU A 13 5.68 -13.93 -8.82
CA LEU A 13 5.56 -12.68 -9.56
C LEU A 13 5.93 -11.47 -8.67
N GLY A 14 5.52 -11.50 -7.40
CA GLY A 14 5.84 -10.45 -6.43
C GLY A 14 7.34 -10.21 -6.24
N ILE A 15 8.17 -11.27 -6.16
CA ILE A 15 9.63 -11.09 -6.05
C ILE A 15 10.24 -10.57 -7.37
N ILE A 16 9.71 -10.97 -8.52
CA ILE A 16 10.19 -10.47 -9.83
C ILE A 16 9.90 -8.97 -9.96
N ILE A 17 8.70 -8.54 -9.57
CA ILE A 17 8.33 -7.12 -9.55
C ILE A 17 9.20 -6.35 -8.54
N TYR A 18 9.48 -6.91 -7.36
CA TYR A 18 10.40 -6.33 -6.38
C TYR A 18 11.79 -6.05 -6.97
N ILE A 19 12.38 -7.05 -7.62
CA ILE A 19 13.71 -6.93 -8.24
C ILE A 19 13.68 -5.94 -9.41
N THR A 20 12.62 -5.97 -10.21
CA THR A 20 12.47 -5.07 -11.37
C THR A 20 12.41 -3.61 -10.92
N ASP A 21 11.62 -3.30 -9.89
CA ASP A 21 11.51 -1.95 -9.35
C ASP A 21 12.88 -1.45 -8.87
N LEU A 22 13.61 -2.25 -8.07
CA LEU A 22 14.97 -1.89 -7.63
C LEU A 22 15.93 -1.60 -8.79
N ILE A 23 15.89 -2.40 -9.86
CA ILE A 23 16.73 -2.18 -11.05
C ILE A 23 16.32 -0.88 -11.75
N VAL A 24 15.02 -0.64 -11.90
CA VAL A 24 14.50 0.57 -12.54
C VAL A 24 14.86 1.81 -11.74
N ASP A 25 14.77 1.79 -10.41
CA ASP A 25 15.09 2.93 -9.54
C ASP A 25 16.57 3.31 -9.62
N ILE A 26 17.46 2.30 -9.62
CA ILE A 26 18.90 2.51 -9.81
C ILE A 26 19.17 3.06 -11.22
N TRP A 27 18.55 2.47 -12.25
CA TRP A 27 18.76 2.89 -13.64
C TRP A 27 18.30 4.33 -13.87
N VAL A 28 17.10 4.70 -13.39
CA VAL A 28 16.56 6.06 -13.48
C VAL A 28 17.45 7.04 -12.73
N SER A 29 17.94 6.67 -11.54
CA SER A 29 18.88 7.51 -10.78
C SER A 29 20.17 7.77 -11.55
N VAL A 30 20.82 6.72 -12.08
CA VAL A 30 22.05 6.85 -12.90
C VAL A 30 21.82 7.72 -14.13
N ARG A 31 20.65 7.57 -14.77
CA ARG A 31 20.27 8.38 -15.93
C ARG A 31 20.19 9.87 -15.57
N PHE A 32 19.58 10.24 -14.44
CA PHE A 32 19.55 11.63 -13.99
C PHE A 32 20.95 12.21 -13.72
N PHE A 33 21.87 11.42 -13.15
CA PHE A 33 23.26 11.83 -12.97
C PHE A 33 23.98 12.05 -14.32
N HIS A 34 23.73 11.19 -15.31
CA HIS A 34 24.32 11.31 -16.63
C HIS A 34 23.76 12.50 -17.43
N GLU A 35 22.46 12.81 -17.27
CA GLU A 35 21.79 13.94 -17.92
C GLU A 35 22.05 15.28 -17.20
N GLY A 36 22.87 15.30 -16.13
CA GLY A 36 23.22 16.51 -15.37
C GLY A 36 22.13 17.01 -14.42
N GLN A 37 21.03 16.27 -14.28
CA GLN A 37 19.90 16.59 -13.41
C GLN A 37 20.12 16.06 -11.98
N TYR A 38 21.19 16.54 -11.33
CA TYR A 38 21.66 16.03 -10.04
C TYR A 38 20.61 16.10 -8.93
N VAL A 39 19.79 17.15 -8.89
CA VAL A 39 18.76 17.33 -7.85
C VAL A 39 17.75 16.19 -7.91
N PHE A 40 17.23 15.87 -9.10
CA PHE A 40 16.27 14.79 -9.30
C PHE A 40 16.89 13.41 -9.05
N GLY A 41 18.14 13.20 -9.46
CA GLY A 41 18.89 11.98 -9.15
C GLY A 41 19.05 11.76 -7.64
N VAL A 42 19.44 12.81 -6.90
CA VAL A 42 19.56 12.76 -5.43
C VAL A 42 18.21 12.50 -4.77
N LEU A 43 17.14 13.18 -5.19
CA LEU A 43 15.80 12.97 -4.66
C LEU A 43 15.32 11.52 -4.86
N THR A 44 15.49 10.95 -6.05
CA THR A 44 15.11 9.56 -6.35
C THR A 44 15.86 8.58 -5.45
N VAL A 45 17.18 8.73 -5.32
CA VAL A 45 18.01 7.88 -4.43
C VAL A 45 17.61 8.07 -2.97
N CYS A 46 17.33 9.29 -2.52
CA CYS A 46 16.88 9.55 -1.16
C CYS A 46 15.56 8.86 -0.84
N PHE A 47 14.57 8.91 -1.75
CA PHE A 47 13.29 8.22 -1.56
C PHE A 47 13.47 6.69 -1.54
N MET A 48 14.31 6.16 -2.44
CA MET A 48 14.65 4.73 -2.47
C MET A 48 15.33 4.26 -1.18
N LEU A 49 16.36 4.97 -0.71
CA LEU A 49 17.05 4.64 0.53
C LEU A 49 16.12 4.77 1.74
N PHE A 50 15.26 5.78 1.78
CA PHE A 50 14.31 5.97 2.87
C PHE A 50 13.26 4.86 2.92
N GLY A 51 12.62 4.54 1.78
CA GLY A 51 11.64 3.46 1.66
C GLY A 51 12.24 2.12 2.08
N THR A 52 13.38 1.76 1.50
CA THR A 52 14.08 0.51 1.83
C THR A 52 14.51 0.44 3.29
N LEU A 53 15.04 1.53 3.89
CA LEU A 53 15.43 1.57 5.30
C LEU A 53 14.25 1.29 6.22
N VAL A 54 13.12 1.97 6.02
CA VAL A 54 11.92 1.78 6.84
C VAL A 54 11.41 0.34 6.72
N VAL A 55 11.36 -0.20 5.51
CA VAL A 55 10.94 -1.58 5.25
C VAL A 55 11.87 -2.57 5.95
N GLN A 56 13.18 -2.36 5.91
CA GLN A 56 14.14 -3.21 6.62
C GLN A 56 13.98 -3.15 8.13
N CYS A 57 13.67 -1.98 8.71
CA CYS A 57 13.37 -1.85 10.14
C CYS A 57 12.17 -2.71 10.55
N PHE A 58 11.04 -2.63 9.81
CA PHE A 58 9.88 -3.48 10.07
C PHE A 58 10.18 -4.95 9.84
N SER A 59 10.82 -5.25 8.72
CA SER A 59 11.21 -6.61 8.33
C SER A 59 12.08 -7.28 9.40
N TYR A 60 13.08 -6.57 9.94
CA TYR A 60 13.93 -7.06 11.02
C TYR A 60 13.17 -7.22 12.34
N SER A 61 12.39 -6.22 12.74
CA SER A 61 11.61 -6.28 13.99
C SER A 61 10.64 -7.46 13.99
N TRP A 62 9.96 -7.71 12.88
CA TRP A 62 9.06 -8.84 12.73
C TRP A 62 9.83 -10.17 12.68
N PHE A 63 11.00 -10.21 12.03
CA PHE A 63 11.81 -11.42 11.95
C PHE A 63 12.33 -11.83 13.34
N LYS A 64 12.76 -10.85 14.14
CA LYS A 64 13.15 -11.05 15.54
C LYS A 64 12.00 -11.56 16.39
N ALA A 65 10.78 -11.06 16.18
CA ALA A 65 9.59 -11.55 16.88
C ALA A 65 9.26 -13.00 16.50
N ASP A 66 9.38 -13.36 15.21
CA ASP A 66 9.14 -14.71 14.72
C ASP A 66 10.19 -15.70 15.26
N LEU A 67 11.48 -15.32 15.31
CA LEU A 67 12.54 -16.13 15.92
C LEU A 67 12.32 -16.36 17.42
N LYS A 68 11.93 -15.30 18.15
CA LYS A 68 11.61 -15.40 19.57
C LYS A 68 10.44 -16.36 19.82
N LYS A 69 9.41 -16.32 18.96
CA LYS A 69 8.28 -17.27 19.02
C LYS A 69 8.72 -18.71 18.75
N ALA A 70 9.71 -18.91 17.90
CA ALA A 70 10.30 -20.22 17.60
C ALA A 70 11.36 -20.68 18.62
N GLY A 71 11.63 -19.91 19.68
CA GLY A 71 12.67 -20.24 20.68
C GLY A 71 14.10 -20.16 20.16
N LEU A 72 14.33 -19.51 19.01
CA LEU A 72 15.66 -19.36 18.40
C LEU A 72 16.27 -18.00 18.76
N GLU A 73 17.55 -17.98 19.11
CA GLU A 73 18.25 -16.70 19.36
C GLU A 73 18.56 -15.95 18.06
N SER A 74 18.40 -14.63 18.10
CA SER A 74 18.68 -13.74 16.97
C SER A 74 20.19 -13.64 16.74
N GLN A 75 20.71 -14.38 15.76
CA GLN A 75 22.11 -14.26 15.36
C GLN A 75 22.41 -12.88 14.74
N HIS A 76 23.53 -12.27 15.11
CA HIS A 76 24.04 -11.00 14.56
C HIS A 76 24.17 -11.00 13.03
N CYS A 77 24.35 -12.18 12.42
CA CYS A 77 24.38 -12.37 10.98
C CYS A 77 23.08 -11.90 10.28
N PHE A 78 21.91 -12.09 10.91
CA PHE A 78 20.64 -11.63 10.34
C PHE A 78 20.51 -10.11 10.39
N LEU A 79 20.97 -9.46 11.47
CA LEU A 79 21.03 -8.00 11.54
C LEU A 79 21.89 -7.44 10.40
N LEU A 80 23.09 -8.01 10.21
CA LEU A 80 23.99 -7.62 9.12
C LEU A 80 23.33 -7.78 7.74
N LEU A 81 22.59 -8.86 7.54
CA LEU A 81 21.87 -9.11 6.29
C LEU A 81 20.74 -8.09 6.05
N HIS A 82 20.01 -7.70 7.08
CA HIS A 82 19.03 -6.63 6.99
C HIS A 82 19.69 -5.26 6.72
N CYS A 83 20.85 -4.99 7.32
CA CYS A 83 21.64 -3.78 7.05
C CYS A 83 22.15 -3.75 5.59
N LEU A 84 22.47 -4.90 5.01
CA LEU A 84 22.87 -5.05 3.60
C LEU A 84 21.68 -5.20 2.63
N GLN A 85 20.47 -4.82 3.05
CA GLN A 85 19.21 -4.94 2.29
C GLN A 85 18.78 -6.38 1.91
N GLY A 86 19.53 -7.40 2.32
CA GLY A 86 19.23 -8.83 2.08
C GLY A 86 18.02 -9.37 2.86
N GLY A 87 17.52 -8.63 3.85
CA GLY A 87 16.44 -9.07 4.74
C GLY A 87 15.08 -9.29 4.08
N ILE A 88 14.79 -8.59 2.98
CA ILE A 88 13.56 -8.80 2.21
C ILE A 88 13.67 -10.09 1.39
N PHE A 89 14.84 -10.33 0.79
CA PHE A 89 15.12 -11.54 0.02
C PHE A 89 15.02 -12.81 0.88
N THR A 90 15.48 -12.77 2.13
CA THR A 90 15.29 -13.92 3.05
C THR A 90 13.84 -14.18 3.37
N ARG A 91 13.03 -13.14 3.61
CA ARG A 91 11.58 -13.30 3.82
C ARG A 91 10.92 -13.93 2.59
N TYR A 92 11.22 -13.44 1.38
CA TYR A 92 10.72 -14.04 0.15
C TYR A 92 11.17 -15.49 0.00
N TRP A 93 12.43 -15.80 0.28
CA TRP A 93 12.95 -17.18 0.23
C TRP A 93 12.18 -18.12 1.16
N PHE A 94 11.97 -17.73 2.42
CA PHE A 94 11.21 -18.54 3.37
C PHE A 94 9.75 -18.70 2.95
N THR A 95 9.10 -17.62 2.49
CA THR A 95 7.71 -17.66 2.01
C THR A 95 7.57 -18.55 0.78
N LEU A 96 8.48 -18.47 -0.19
CA LEU A 96 8.45 -19.30 -1.39
C LEU A 96 8.77 -20.76 -1.07
N LYS A 97 9.75 -21.04 -0.22
CA LYS A 97 10.08 -22.42 0.20
C LYS A 97 8.89 -23.09 0.89
N ASN A 98 8.26 -22.41 1.86
CA ASN A 98 7.11 -22.93 2.58
C ASN A 98 5.86 -22.99 1.68
N GLY A 99 5.65 -21.95 0.86
CA GLY A 99 4.56 -21.88 -0.11
C GLY A 99 4.65 -22.99 -1.16
N TYR A 100 5.83 -23.34 -1.65
CA TYR A 100 6.04 -24.47 -2.56
C TYR A 100 5.69 -25.80 -1.89
N ARG A 101 6.18 -26.03 -0.67
CA ARG A 101 5.86 -27.24 0.11
C ARG A 101 4.34 -27.39 0.30
N VAL A 102 3.67 -26.31 0.66
CA VAL A 102 2.21 -26.31 0.91
C VAL A 102 1.41 -26.43 -0.39
N ALA A 103 1.77 -25.72 -1.46
CA ALA A 103 1.00 -25.70 -2.71
C ALA A 103 1.19 -26.96 -3.59
N PHE A 104 2.36 -27.61 -3.52
CA PHE A 104 2.71 -28.73 -4.41
C PHE A 104 2.95 -30.06 -3.69
N LYS A 105 3.47 -30.03 -2.45
CA LYS A 105 3.89 -31.25 -1.72
C LYS A 105 2.87 -31.71 -0.68
N TYR A 106 2.07 -30.79 -0.14
CA TYR A 106 1.11 -31.04 0.95
C TYR A 106 -0.27 -31.56 0.47
N SER A 107 -0.35 -32.11 -0.74
CA SER A 107 -1.64 -32.49 -1.35
C SER A 107 -1.97 -33.99 -1.28
N SER A 108 -1.15 -34.86 -0.67
CA SER A 108 -1.35 -36.31 -0.89
C SER A 108 -0.99 -37.32 0.20
N LYS A 109 -0.67 -36.97 1.45
CA LYS A 109 -0.54 -37.99 2.51
C LYS A 109 -0.57 -37.41 3.92
N THR A 110 -1.24 -38.15 4.80
CA THR A 110 -1.34 -38.01 6.27
C THR A 110 -2.57 -37.28 6.78
N ASP A 111 -3.74 -37.88 6.54
CA ASP A 111 -4.68 -38.10 7.64
C ASP A 111 -4.00 -39.02 8.66
N ASN A 112 -4.19 -38.74 9.95
CA ASN A 112 -3.65 -39.42 11.12
C ASN A 112 -2.24 -38.95 11.52
N PHE A 113 -2.17 -37.99 12.43
CA PHE A 113 -1.63 -38.12 13.79
C PHE A 113 -1.57 -36.73 14.42
N LEU A 114 -2.26 -36.56 15.54
CA LEU A 114 -2.16 -35.48 16.53
C LEU A 114 -1.03 -34.46 16.29
N GLU A 115 -1.38 -33.30 15.74
CA GLU A 115 -0.60 -32.06 15.96
C GLU A 115 -1.57 -30.88 15.92
N GLU A 116 -2.31 -30.76 17.02
CA GLU A 116 -2.91 -29.50 17.46
C GLU A 116 -1.78 -28.47 17.57
N GLN A 117 -1.58 -27.58 16.57
CA GLN A 117 -1.30 -26.14 16.82
C GLN A 117 -1.08 -25.21 15.62
N ILE A 118 -0.76 -25.63 14.38
CA ILE A 118 -0.50 -24.67 13.28
C ILE A 118 -1.02 -25.16 11.92
N ASP A 119 -2.05 -24.50 11.37
CA ASP A 119 -2.45 -24.71 9.96
C ASP A 119 -1.34 -24.19 9.02
N PRO A 120 -0.61 -25.07 8.29
CA PRO A 120 0.50 -24.65 7.45
C PRO A 120 0.05 -23.76 6.28
N HIS A 121 -1.21 -23.84 5.86
CA HIS A 121 -1.75 -22.90 4.88
C HIS A 121 -1.92 -21.50 5.48
N LYS A 122 -2.39 -21.41 6.73
CA LYS A 122 -2.55 -20.13 7.43
C LYS A 122 -1.20 -19.44 7.66
N GLU A 123 -0.18 -20.20 8.07
CA GLU A 123 1.17 -19.66 8.27
C GLU A 123 1.74 -19.03 6.99
N VAL A 124 1.61 -19.72 5.84
CA VAL A 124 2.06 -19.17 4.56
C VAL A 124 1.24 -17.94 4.16
N ILE A 125 -0.07 -17.95 4.39
CA ILE A 125 -0.93 -16.79 4.12
C ILE A 125 -0.50 -15.58 4.96
N ASP A 126 -0.25 -15.76 6.26
CA ASP A 126 0.20 -14.69 7.15
C ASP A 126 1.56 -14.12 6.72
N ARG A 127 2.51 -14.99 6.30
CA ARG A 127 3.81 -14.56 5.75
C ARG A 127 3.67 -13.78 4.43
N VAL A 128 2.72 -14.18 3.57
CA VAL A 128 2.42 -13.43 2.34
C VAL A 128 1.81 -12.07 2.69
N THR A 129 0.91 -12.00 3.66
CA THR A 129 0.34 -10.73 4.12
C THR A 129 1.39 -9.78 4.69
N ASP A 130 2.33 -10.29 5.49
CA ASP A 130 3.48 -9.52 5.97
C ASP A 130 4.29 -8.94 4.80
N LEU A 131 4.59 -9.74 3.76
CA LEU A 131 5.30 -9.29 2.57
C LEU A 131 4.51 -8.24 1.79
N SER A 132 3.21 -8.44 1.58
CA SER A 132 2.35 -7.45 0.92
C SER A 132 2.28 -6.14 1.71
N MET A 133 2.33 -6.18 3.05
CA MET A 133 2.36 -4.97 3.89
C MET A 133 3.71 -4.23 3.78
N LEU A 134 4.83 -4.96 3.78
CA LEU A 134 6.16 -4.36 3.56
C LEU A 134 6.25 -3.70 2.18
N ARG A 135 5.74 -4.39 1.15
CA ARG A 135 5.70 -3.85 -0.21
C ARG A 135 4.82 -2.61 -0.30
N LEU A 136 3.69 -2.60 0.40
CA LEU A 136 2.82 -1.43 0.50
C LEU A 136 3.57 -0.23 1.10
N PHE A 137 4.32 -0.43 2.20
CA PHE A 137 5.11 0.63 2.82
C PHE A 137 6.17 1.19 1.86
N GLU A 138 6.93 0.31 1.21
CA GLU A 138 7.91 0.70 0.19
C GLU A 138 7.24 1.52 -0.92
N THR A 139 6.18 0.99 -1.51
CA THR A 139 5.43 1.62 -2.61
C THR A 139 4.96 3.03 -2.27
N TYR A 140 4.50 3.27 -1.04
CA TYR A 140 4.03 4.60 -0.63
C TYR A 140 5.16 5.54 -0.18
N LEU A 141 6.19 5.03 0.51
CA LEU A 141 7.31 5.85 1.01
C LEU A 141 8.29 6.24 -0.10
N GLU A 142 8.41 5.40 -1.12
CA GLU A 142 9.31 5.57 -2.26
C GLU A 142 8.53 5.90 -3.54
N GLY A 143 7.65 4.98 -3.96
CA GLY A 143 7.00 5.05 -5.27
C GLY A 143 6.07 6.25 -5.44
N CYS A 144 5.33 6.67 -4.40
CA CYS A 144 4.48 7.87 -4.48
C CYS A 144 5.33 9.16 -4.66
N PRO A 145 6.31 9.48 -3.80
CA PRO A 145 7.20 10.63 -4.02
C PRO A 145 7.90 10.62 -5.38
N GLN A 146 8.39 9.47 -5.83
CA GLN A 146 8.97 9.33 -7.16
C GLN A 146 7.95 9.57 -8.28
N LEU A 147 6.68 9.15 -8.12
CA LEU A 147 5.61 9.48 -9.07
C LEU A 147 5.31 10.98 -9.11
N VAL A 148 5.33 11.69 -7.96
CA VAL A 148 5.23 13.17 -7.95
C VAL A 148 6.36 13.77 -8.78
N LEU A 149 7.60 13.28 -8.58
CA LEU A 149 8.77 13.75 -9.30
C LEU A 149 8.68 13.48 -10.82
N GLN A 150 8.28 12.27 -11.21
CA GLN A 150 8.08 11.89 -12.62
C GLN A 150 7.01 12.75 -13.30
N LEU A 151 5.90 13.02 -12.62
CA LEU A 151 4.84 13.91 -13.11
C LEU A 151 5.33 15.36 -13.23
N TYR A 152 6.10 15.85 -12.25
CA TYR A 152 6.67 17.19 -12.29
C TYR A 152 7.59 17.37 -13.50
N ILE A 153 8.56 16.46 -13.69
CA ILE A 153 9.50 16.49 -14.81
C ILE A 153 8.76 16.41 -16.16
N CYS A 154 7.73 15.56 -16.25
CA CYS A 154 6.93 15.41 -17.47
C CYS A 154 6.17 16.70 -17.84
N LEU A 155 5.67 17.43 -16.85
CA LEU A 155 4.97 18.69 -17.07
C LEU A 155 5.94 19.86 -17.33
N GLU A 156 7.11 19.85 -16.70
CA GLU A 156 8.15 20.87 -16.87
C GLU A 156 8.70 20.87 -18.31
N HIS A 157 8.94 19.69 -18.89
CA HIS A 157 9.53 19.58 -20.22
C HIS A 157 8.54 19.88 -21.36
N GLY A 158 7.22 19.91 -21.09
CA GLY A 158 6.16 20.30 -22.05
C GLY A 158 5.97 19.39 -23.27
N GLN A 159 6.93 18.53 -23.60
CA GLN A 159 6.94 17.58 -24.71
C GLN A 159 7.11 16.15 -24.17
N GLY A 160 6.06 15.61 -23.56
CA GLY A 160 6.09 14.25 -23.06
C GLY A 160 6.12 13.24 -24.21
N ASN A 161 7.17 12.44 -24.30
CA ASN A 161 7.17 11.26 -25.16
C ASN A 161 6.08 10.28 -24.70
N ILE A 162 5.44 9.56 -25.63
CA ILE A 162 4.43 8.54 -25.31
C ILE A 162 4.96 7.54 -24.27
N SER A 163 6.26 7.21 -24.34
CA SER A 163 6.93 6.36 -23.37
C SER A 163 6.95 6.92 -21.95
N GLN A 164 7.04 8.24 -21.76
CA GLN A 164 7.05 8.88 -20.45
C GLN A 164 5.66 8.87 -19.82
N TYR A 165 4.61 9.18 -20.60
CA TYR A 165 3.24 9.05 -20.15
C TYR A 165 2.88 7.59 -19.82
N ALA A 166 3.35 6.64 -20.64
CA ALA A 166 3.18 5.22 -20.36
C ALA A 166 3.87 4.81 -19.05
N ALA A 167 5.10 5.28 -18.79
CA ALA A 167 5.82 5.00 -17.55
C ALA A 167 5.06 5.54 -16.32
N ILE A 168 4.58 6.78 -16.36
CA ILE A 168 3.77 7.39 -15.28
C ILE A 168 2.49 6.58 -15.02
N MET A 169 1.82 6.14 -16.08
CA MET A 169 0.62 5.31 -15.97
C MET A 169 0.92 3.95 -15.36
N VAL A 170 2.02 3.31 -15.76
CA VAL A 170 2.49 2.05 -15.17
C VAL A 170 2.80 2.22 -13.68
N SER A 171 3.52 3.28 -13.29
CA SER A 171 3.80 3.60 -11.88
C SER A 171 2.53 3.79 -11.06
N CYS A 172 1.55 4.55 -11.58
CA CYS A 172 0.27 4.76 -10.91
C CYS A 172 -0.55 3.46 -10.76
N CYS A 173 -0.55 2.62 -11.80
CA CYS A 173 -1.14 1.29 -11.77
C CYS A 173 -0.45 0.38 -10.74
N ALA A 174 0.88 0.39 -10.67
CA ALA A 174 1.64 -0.41 -9.72
C ALA A 174 1.33 -0.03 -8.26
N ILE A 175 1.27 1.28 -7.95
CA ILE A 175 0.90 1.76 -6.62
C ILE A 175 -0.52 1.33 -6.22
N SER A 176 -1.46 1.48 -7.15
CA SER A 176 -2.86 1.10 -6.94
C SER A 176 -3.02 -0.41 -6.76
N TRP A 177 -2.28 -1.19 -7.54
CA TRP A 177 -2.27 -2.66 -7.45
C TRP A 177 -1.66 -3.15 -6.14
N SER A 178 -0.56 -2.55 -5.66
CA SER A 178 0.04 -2.85 -4.36
C SER A 178 -0.98 -2.72 -3.21
N THR A 179 -1.84 -1.69 -3.28
CA THR A 179 -2.93 -1.49 -2.31
C THR A 179 -4.00 -2.58 -2.39
N VAL A 180 -4.36 -3.00 -3.61
CA VAL A 180 -5.33 -4.07 -3.83
C VAL A 180 -4.77 -5.41 -3.34
N ASP A 181 -3.51 -5.71 -3.66
CA ASP A 181 -2.82 -6.92 -3.23
C ASP A 181 -2.78 -7.03 -1.70
N TYR A 182 -2.37 -5.95 -1.02
CA TYR A 182 -2.42 -5.87 0.44
C TYR A 182 -3.83 -6.12 1.00
N GLN A 183 -4.88 -5.50 0.43
CA GLN A 183 -6.25 -5.70 0.91
C GLN A 183 -6.73 -7.14 0.72
N ILE A 184 -6.34 -7.79 -0.37
CA ILE A 184 -6.64 -9.20 -0.62
C ILE A 184 -5.90 -10.09 0.39
N ALA A 185 -4.61 -9.85 0.60
CA ALA A 185 -3.79 -10.62 1.54
C ALA A 185 -4.29 -10.46 2.98
N LEU A 186 -4.55 -9.22 3.41
CA LEU A 186 -5.08 -8.89 4.74
C LEU A 186 -6.41 -9.61 5.01
N ARG A 187 -7.36 -9.56 4.06
CA ARG A 187 -8.64 -10.27 4.23
C ARG A 187 -8.49 -11.78 4.23
N LYS A 188 -7.50 -12.34 3.51
CA LYS A 188 -7.21 -13.78 3.55
C LYS A 188 -6.58 -14.25 4.87
N SER A 189 -5.77 -13.41 5.53
CA SER A 189 -5.15 -13.74 6.83
C SER A 189 -6.14 -13.72 7.99
N LEU A 190 -7.23 -12.97 7.86
CA LEU A 190 -8.18 -12.75 8.94
C LEU A 190 -9.33 -13.78 8.87
N PRO A 191 -9.50 -14.65 9.87
CA PRO A 191 -10.55 -15.68 9.85
C PRO A 191 -11.95 -15.08 9.90
N ASP A 192 -12.11 -13.95 10.59
CA ASP A 192 -13.40 -13.29 10.87
C ASP A 192 -13.80 -12.29 9.77
N LYS A 193 -13.10 -12.27 8.63
CA LYS A 193 -13.39 -11.36 7.53
C LYS A 193 -13.59 -12.08 6.20
N ASN A 194 -14.69 -11.72 5.53
CA ASN A 194 -14.99 -12.21 4.19
C ASN A 194 -13.93 -11.76 3.17
N THR A 195 -13.45 -12.73 2.39
CA THR A 195 -12.55 -12.50 1.27
C THR A 195 -13.23 -11.81 0.10
N LEU A 196 -12.44 -11.09 -0.70
CA LEU A 196 -12.89 -10.51 -1.96
C LEU A 196 -13.04 -11.61 -3.02
N ILE A 197 -14.26 -12.13 -3.17
CA ILE A 197 -14.60 -13.19 -4.12
C ILE A 197 -14.90 -12.57 -5.49
N GLY A 198 -14.24 -13.09 -6.54
CA GLY A 198 -14.46 -12.68 -7.93
C GLY A 198 -13.59 -11.50 -8.41
N PRO A 199 -13.56 -11.24 -9.73
CA PRO A 199 -12.77 -10.17 -10.32
C PRO A 199 -13.41 -8.79 -10.12
N CYS A 200 -14.74 -8.67 -10.18
CA CYS A 200 -15.46 -7.39 -10.09
C CYS A 200 -15.09 -6.54 -8.86
N PRO A 201 -15.16 -7.04 -7.61
CA PRO A 201 -14.80 -6.21 -6.44
C PRO A 201 -13.33 -5.77 -6.46
N LYS A 202 -12.43 -6.61 -6.97
CA LYS A 202 -10.99 -6.30 -7.07
C LYS A 202 -10.75 -5.20 -8.10
N THR A 203 -11.39 -5.30 -9.26
CA THR A 203 -11.28 -4.32 -10.35
C THR A 203 -11.89 -2.98 -9.96
N THR A 204 -13.07 -2.96 -9.33
CA THR A 204 -13.69 -1.72 -8.84
C THR A 204 -12.83 -1.06 -7.77
N TYR A 205 -12.26 -1.84 -6.84
CA TYR A 205 -11.35 -1.31 -5.81
C TYR A 205 -10.07 -0.73 -6.41
N PHE A 206 -9.52 -1.40 -7.43
CA PHE A 206 -8.36 -0.92 -8.18
C PHE A 206 -8.65 0.44 -8.84
N PHE A 207 -9.73 0.56 -9.60
CA PHE A 207 -10.07 1.83 -10.27
C PHE A 207 -10.36 2.96 -9.27
N TYR A 208 -11.02 2.66 -8.16
CA TYR A 208 -11.19 3.60 -7.06
C TYR A 208 -9.84 4.15 -6.56
N LYS A 209 -8.89 3.27 -6.23
CA LYS A 209 -7.57 3.69 -5.74
C LYS A 209 -6.76 4.41 -6.82
N PHE A 210 -6.82 3.93 -8.05
CA PHE A 210 -6.15 4.52 -9.20
C PHE A 210 -6.60 5.96 -9.48
N PHE A 211 -7.90 6.19 -9.63
CA PHE A 211 -8.41 7.51 -9.97
C PHE A 211 -8.25 8.52 -8.81
N THR A 212 -8.45 8.08 -7.57
CA THR A 212 -8.26 8.96 -6.39
C THR A 212 -6.79 9.31 -6.16
N LEU A 213 -5.86 8.41 -6.47
CA LEU A 213 -4.43 8.69 -6.45
C LEU A 213 -4.05 9.65 -7.59
N LEU A 214 -4.40 9.32 -8.84
CA LEU A 214 -4.02 10.11 -10.02
C LEU A 214 -4.48 11.57 -9.92
N SER A 215 -5.74 11.79 -9.53
CA SER A 215 -6.29 13.14 -9.33
C SER A 215 -5.47 13.92 -8.30
N TRP A 216 -5.15 13.30 -7.16
CA TRP A 216 -4.38 13.95 -6.11
C TRP A 216 -2.94 14.26 -6.51
N MET A 217 -2.25 13.31 -7.14
CA MET A 217 -0.86 13.49 -7.55
C MET A 217 -0.72 14.64 -8.54
N LEU A 218 -1.63 14.71 -9.52
CA LEU A 218 -1.69 15.83 -10.46
C LEU A 218 -1.96 17.16 -9.75
N SER A 219 -2.88 17.22 -8.79
CA SER A 219 -3.14 18.43 -8.01
C SER A 219 -1.93 18.89 -7.20
N VAL A 220 -1.22 17.97 -6.54
CA VAL A 220 0.00 18.28 -5.78
C VAL A 220 1.09 18.81 -6.71
N VAL A 221 1.28 18.20 -7.87
CA VAL A 221 2.28 18.64 -8.85
C VAL A 221 1.95 20.03 -9.40
N LEU A 222 0.69 20.32 -9.72
CA LEU A 222 0.31 21.68 -10.12
C LEU A 222 0.54 22.71 -9.01
N LEU A 223 0.29 22.34 -7.75
CA LEU A 223 0.58 23.20 -6.62
C LEU A 223 2.09 23.44 -6.45
N LEU A 224 2.93 22.43 -6.72
CA LEU A 224 4.40 22.58 -6.74
C LEU A 224 4.87 23.58 -7.79
N PHE A 225 4.27 23.59 -8.98
CA PHE A 225 4.57 24.59 -10.00
C PHE A 225 4.12 26.00 -9.62
N LEU A 226 3.02 26.13 -8.88
CA LEU A 226 2.56 27.43 -8.39
C LEU A 226 3.50 27.99 -7.33
N ASN A 227 3.76 27.21 -6.28
CA ASN A 227 4.69 27.59 -5.22
C ASN A 227 5.11 26.36 -4.41
N VAL A 228 6.39 26.01 -4.50
CA VAL A 228 6.98 24.86 -3.79
C VAL A 228 6.77 24.95 -2.27
N ASN A 229 6.91 26.14 -1.67
CA ASN A 229 6.74 26.31 -0.23
C ASN A 229 5.30 26.05 0.22
N ILE A 230 4.30 26.50 -0.55
CA ILE A 230 2.89 26.26 -0.24
C ILE A 230 2.58 24.77 -0.37
N ALA A 231 3.06 24.12 -1.43
CA ALA A 231 2.86 22.69 -1.64
C ALA A 231 3.47 21.86 -0.51
N LEU A 232 4.73 22.14 -0.13
CA LEU A 232 5.40 21.45 0.96
C LEU A 232 4.70 21.72 2.30
N CYS A 233 4.26 22.95 2.56
CA CYS A 233 3.50 23.29 3.77
C CYS A 233 2.18 22.50 3.85
N LEU A 234 1.44 22.39 2.75
CA LEU A 234 0.21 21.59 2.68
C LEU A 234 0.49 20.11 2.95
N LEU A 235 1.51 19.52 2.30
CA LEU A 235 1.86 18.11 2.49
C LEU A 235 2.31 17.82 3.92
N LEU A 236 3.12 18.69 4.52
CA LEU A 236 3.55 18.58 5.92
C LEU A 236 2.38 18.73 6.88
N PHE A 237 1.45 19.63 6.61
CA PHE A 237 0.24 19.80 7.42
C PHE A 237 -0.64 18.54 7.36
N LEU A 238 -0.87 17.99 6.17
CA LEU A 238 -1.61 16.73 6.00
C LEU A 238 -0.92 15.55 6.68
N TRP A 239 0.42 15.50 6.61
CA TRP A 239 1.21 14.49 7.30
C TRP A 239 1.02 14.56 8.82
N PHE A 240 1.11 15.76 9.38
CA PHE A 240 0.91 15.99 10.82
C PHE A 240 -0.51 15.61 11.25
N LEU A 241 -1.53 15.99 10.47
CA LEU A 241 -2.92 15.55 10.71
C LEU A 241 -3.05 14.02 10.67
N GLY A 242 -2.40 13.36 9.71
CA GLY A 242 -2.36 11.90 9.60
C GLY A 242 -1.73 11.24 10.83
N ILE A 243 -0.61 11.79 11.31
CA ILE A 243 0.05 11.33 12.54
C ILE A 243 -0.87 11.51 13.76
N LEU A 244 -1.43 12.71 13.95
CA LEU A 244 -2.36 12.98 15.05
C LEU A 244 -3.55 12.03 15.04
N TRP A 245 -4.07 11.74 13.85
CA TRP A 245 -5.16 10.80 13.69
C TRP A 245 -4.74 9.36 14.04
N ALA A 246 -3.55 8.92 13.63
CA ALA A 246 -2.99 7.62 14.01
C ALA A 246 -2.81 7.51 15.55
N PHE A 247 -2.34 8.57 16.22
CA PHE A 247 -2.26 8.62 17.69
C PHE A 247 -3.63 8.55 18.36
N LYS A 248 -4.61 9.31 17.86
CA LYS A 248 -5.99 9.30 18.39
C LYS A 248 -6.63 7.92 18.27
N LYS A 249 -6.26 7.14 17.24
CA LYS A 249 -6.78 5.79 17.03
C LYS A 249 -6.09 4.71 17.86
N GLN A 250 -5.05 5.05 18.63
CA GLN A 250 -4.36 4.16 19.59
C GLN A 250 -4.02 2.79 18.99
N THR A 251 -3.22 2.78 17.93
CA THR A 251 -2.78 1.54 17.28
C THR A 251 -1.89 0.69 18.19
N GLN A 252 -2.01 -0.63 18.10
CA GLN A 252 -1.20 -1.62 18.81
C GLN A 252 -0.64 -2.67 17.83
N PHE A 253 0.03 -2.23 16.76
CA PHE A 253 0.48 -3.14 15.70
C PHE A 253 1.83 -3.80 16.03
N CYS A 254 2.76 -3.07 16.66
CA CYS A 254 4.08 -3.53 17.02
C CYS A 254 4.19 -3.84 18.52
N ALA A 255 4.92 -4.90 18.87
CA ALA A 255 5.18 -5.27 20.26
C ALA A 255 6.07 -4.26 21.01
N SER A 256 6.91 -3.50 20.30
CA SER A 256 7.78 -2.49 20.88
C SER A 256 7.26 -1.08 20.63
N ILE A 257 7.31 -0.22 21.66
CA ILE A 257 6.86 1.18 21.62
C ILE A 257 7.54 1.97 20.49
N SER A 258 8.85 1.78 20.30
CA SER A 258 9.62 2.48 19.25
C SER A 258 9.12 2.12 17.83
N MET A 259 8.88 0.85 17.56
CA MET A 259 8.34 0.42 16.26
C MET A 259 6.88 0.83 16.06
N GLU A 260 6.10 0.91 17.14
CA GLU A 260 4.72 1.44 17.06
C GLU A 260 4.71 2.93 16.71
N PHE A 261 5.64 3.70 17.28
CA PHE A 261 5.83 5.10 16.91
C PHE A 261 6.23 5.25 15.44
N LEU A 262 7.19 4.45 14.95
CA LEU A 262 7.58 4.42 13.55
C LEU A 262 6.39 4.06 12.63
N TYR A 263 5.57 3.07 13.04
CA TYR A 263 4.37 2.67 12.30
C TYR A 263 3.37 3.82 12.17
N ARG A 264 3.11 4.56 13.26
CA ARG A 264 2.21 5.73 13.22
C ARG A 264 2.72 6.84 12.30
N ILE A 265 4.03 7.06 12.27
CA ILE A 265 4.67 8.02 11.34
C ILE A 265 4.46 7.59 9.88
N VAL A 266 4.74 6.33 9.57
CA VAL A 266 4.61 5.77 8.21
C VAL A 266 3.17 5.78 7.75
N VAL A 267 2.23 5.38 8.62
CA VAL A 267 0.79 5.46 8.34
C VAL A 267 0.35 6.90 8.09
N GLY A 268 0.81 7.85 8.91
CA GLY A 268 0.55 9.27 8.69
C GLY A 268 1.05 9.74 7.31
N PHE A 269 2.19 9.23 6.85
CA PHE A 269 2.73 9.51 5.52
C PHE A 269 1.88 8.90 4.40
N ILE A 270 1.46 7.63 4.54
CA ILE A 270 0.56 6.97 3.59
C ILE A 270 -0.77 7.73 3.47
N LEU A 271 -1.29 8.28 4.57
CA LEU A 271 -2.51 9.10 4.60
C LEU A 271 -2.41 10.40 3.79
N ILE A 272 -1.22 10.87 3.43
CA ILE A 272 -1.08 11.98 2.47
C ILE A 272 -1.59 11.53 1.09
N PHE A 273 -1.35 10.28 0.71
CA PHE A 273 -1.59 9.76 -0.64
C PHE A 273 -2.88 8.95 -0.76
N THR A 274 -3.25 8.18 0.25
CA THR A 274 -4.46 7.36 0.20
C THR A 274 -5.07 7.13 1.57
N PHE A 275 -6.38 6.90 1.61
CA PHE A 275 -7.01 6.38 2.81
C PHE A 275 -6.47 4.98 3.11
N PHE A 276 -5.70 4.87 4.19
CA PHE A 276 -5.26 3.62 4.78
C PHE A 276 -6.06 3.37 6.06
N ASN A 277 -6.70 2.22 6.13
CA ASN A 277 -7.56 1.89 7.26
C ASN A 277 -6.70 1.44 8.45
N ILE A 278 -6.57 2.27 9.47
CA ILE A 278 -5.61 2.06 10.58
C ILE A 278 -6.07 1.02 11.62
N LYS A 279 -7.38 0.96 11.89
CA LYS A 279 -7.97 0.15 12.98
C LYS A 279 -8.87 -0.98 12.45
N GLY A 280 -9.12 -1.01 11.14
CA GLY A 280 -9.81 -2.12 10.50
C GLY A 280 -11.32 -2.26 10.81
N GLN A 281 -11.86 -1.53 11.80
CA GLN A 281 -13.27 -1.52 12.22
C GLN A 281 -13.93 -0.13 12.11
N ASN A 282 -15.27 -0.08 12.02
CA ASN A 282 -16.09 1.16 11.98
C ASN A 282 -15.57 2.27 11.06
N THR A 283 -15.30 1.89 9.82
CA THR A 283 -14.55 2.71 8.86
C THR A 283 -15.38 3.77 8.18
N LYS A 284 -16.72 3.69 8.21
CA LYS A 284 -17.62 4.57 7.42
C LYS A 284 -17.39 6.06 7.71
N CYS A 285 -17.44 6.48 8.97
CA CYS A 285 -17.29 7.89 9.35
C CYS A 285 -15.85 8.43 9.14
N PRO A 286 -14.79 7.74 9.61
CA PRO A 286 -13.41 8.20 9.34
C PRO A 286 -13.08 8.28 7.86
N MET A 287 -13.59 7.34 7.07
CA MET A 287 -13.40 7.32 5.62
C MET A 287 -14.14 8.43 4.91
N SER A 288 -15.40 8.68 5.28
CA SER A 288 -16.16 9.81 4.75
C SER A 288 -15.47 11.14 5.06
N CYS A 289 -15.03 11.34 6.31
CA CYS A 289 -14.28 12.54 6.70
C CYS A 289 -13.00 12.71 5.87
N TYR A 290 -12.21 11.65 5.69
CA TYR A 290 -11.01 11.69 4.86
C TYR A 290 -11.31 12.10 3.42
N TYR A 291 -12.29 11.48 2.78
CA TYR A 291 -12.62 11.76 1.38
C TYR A 291 -13.26 13.13 1.18
N ILE A 292 -14.00 13.64 2.16
CA ILE A 292 -14.50 15.03 2.16
C ILE A 292 -13.32 16.01 2.20
N VAL A 293 -12.39 15.85 3.16
CA VAL A 293 -11.19 16.70 3.25
C VAL A 293 -10.37 16.60 1.97
N ARG A 294 -10.25 15.40 1.39
CA ARG A 294 -9.53 15.17 0.14
C ARG A 294 -10.16 15.90 -1.04
N VAL A 295 -11.47 15.80 -1.22
CA VAL A 295 -12.21 16.51 -2.28
C VAL A 295 -12.08 18.02 -2.09
N LEU A 296 -12.25 18.53 -0.86
CA LEU A 296 -12.09 19.94 -0.56
C LEU A 296 -10.66 20.45 -0.86
N ALA A 297 -9.64 19.68 -0.48
CA ALA A 297 -8.25 20.03 -0.78
C ALA A 297 -7.99 20.06 -2.29
N THR A 298 -8.41 19.04 -3.04
CA THR A 298 -8.27 19.01 -4.51
C THR A 298 -9.01 20.17 -5.18
N LEU A 299 -10.28 20.41 -4.82
CA LEU A 299 -11.04 21.53 -5.36
C LEU A 299 -10.42 22.88 -4.99
N GLY A 300 -9.95 23.03 -3.75
CA GLY A 300 -9.24 24.23 -3.29
C GLY A 300 -7.97 24.49 -4.11
N THR A 301 -7.17 23.44 -4.38
CA THR A 301 -5.99 23.59 -5.25
C THR A 301 -6.37 24.02 -6.66
N LEU A 302 -7.41 23.43 -7.26
CA LEU A 302 -7.88 23.83 -8.59
C LEU A 302 -8.39 25.28 -8.62
N ILE A 303 -9.15 25.71 -7.60
CA ILE A 303 -9.64 27.09 -7.50
C ILE A 303 -8.46 28.08 -7.41
N VAL A 304 -7.49 27.80 -6.53
CA VAL A 304 -6.29 28.65 -6.39
C VAL A 304 -5.54 28.75 -7.71
N LEU A 305 -5.39 27.64 -8.45
CA LEU A 305 -4.71 27.62 -9.74
C LEU A 305 -5.46 28.39 -10.84
N TRP A 306 -6.80 28.40 -10.81
CA TRP A 306 -7.61 29.19 -11.75
C TRP A 306 -7.62 30.68 -11.42
N VAL A 307 -7.59 31.04 -10.13
CA VAL A 307 -7.51 32.44 -9.68
C VAL A 307 -6.09 33.01 -9.87
N CYS A 308 -5.07 32.18 -9.68
CA CYS A 308 -3.67 32.52 -9.89
C CYS A 308 -3.10 31.69 -11.06
N PRO A 309 -3.41 32.05 -12.32
CA PRO A 309 -2.95 31.30 -13.47
C PRO A 309 -1.41 31.27 -13.50
N LEU A 310 -0.86 30.09 -13.72
CA LEU A 310 0.59 29.95 -13.87
C LEU A 310 1.03 30.61 -15.17
N SER A 311 1.90 31.61 -15.08
CA SER A 311 2.46 32.27 -16.28
C SER A 311 3.31 31.34 -17.15
N ILE A 312 3.65 30.14 -16.64
CA ILE A 312 4.51 29.15 -17.30
C ILE A 312 3.71 28.23 -18.22
N PHE A 313 2.41 28.01 -17.96
CA PHE A 313 1.60 27.10 -18.76
C PHE A 313 0.85 27.86 -19.86
N ASN A 314 1.02 27.38 -21.10
CA ASN A 314 0.10 27.76 -22.17
C ASN A 314 -1.33 27.29 -21.80
N PRO A 315 -2.37 28.10 -22.08
CA PRO A 315 -3.75 27.76 -21.76
C PRO A 315 -4.18 26.41 -22.35
N ASP A 316 -3.60 26.04 -23.50
CA ASP A 316 -3.85 24.79 -24.21
C ASP A 316 -3.45 23.53 -23.43
N TYR A 317 -2.50 23.62 -22.49
CA TYR A 317 -2.09 22.49 -21.61
C TYR A 317 -2.75 22.56 -20.23
N PHE A 318 -3.00 23.77 -19.72
CA PHE A 318 -3.59 23.94 -18.39
C PHE A 318 -5.04 23.45 -18.31
N ILE A 319 -5.83 23.71 -19.35
CA ILE A 319 -7.23 23.29 -19.44
C ILE A 319 -7.36 21.75 -19.44
N PRO A 320 -6.70 20.97 -20.33
CA PRO A 320 -6.85 19.52 -20.34
C PRO A 320 -6.34 18.87 -19.05
N ILE A 321 -5.29 19.40 -18.40
CA ILE A 321 -4.84 18.89 -17.11
C ILE A 321 -5.90 19.14 -16.03
N SER A 322 -6.48 20.34 -15.96
CA SER A 322 -7.55 20.68 -15.02
C SER A 322 -8.78 19.78 -15.22
N ILE A 323 -9.20 19.57 -16.47
CA ILE A 323 -10.29 18.65 -16.83
C ILE A 323 -9.96 17.23 -16.38
N THR A 324 -8.72 16.77 -16.62
CA THR A 324 -8.27 15.44 -16.22
C THR A 324 -8.32 15.26 -14.70
N ILE A 325 -7.90 16.26 -13.91
CA ILE A 325 -7.98 16.22 -12.44
C ILE A 325 -9.43 16.12 -11.98
N ALA A 326 -10.32 16.94 -12.52
CA ALA A 326 -11.74 16.95 -12.16
C ALA A 326 -12.44 15.63 -12.53
N LEU A 327 -12.18 15.12 -13.75
CA LEU A 327 -12.75 13.87 -14.25
C LEU A 327 -12.26 12.67 -13.43
N THR A 328 -10.96 12.58 -13.16
CA THR A 328 -10.40 11.50 -12.34
C THR A 328 -10.87 11.59 -10.90
N LEU A 329 -11.04 12.78 -10.32
CA LEU A 329 -11.65 12.93 -8.99
C LEU A 329 -13.07 12.37 -8.99
N LEU A 330 -13.91 12.79 -9.95
CA LEU A 330 -15.30 12.37 -10.07
C LEU A 330 -15.40 10.85 -10.23
N LEU A 331 -14.64 10.27 -11.17
CA LEU A 331 -14.58 8.83 -11.38
C LEU A 331 -14.13 8.10 -10.11
N GLY A 332 -13.09 8.60 -9.43
CA GLY A 332 -12.61 8.03 -8.17
C GLY A 332 -13.69 7.97 -7.08
N ILE A 333 -14.50 9.02 -6.95
CA ILE A 333 -15.64 9.05 -6.01
C ILE A 333 -16.78 8.12 -6.45
N ILE A 334 -17.08 8.05 -7.76
CA ILE A 334 -18.08 7.11 -8.28
C ILE A 334 -17.66 5.65 -7.98
N PHE A 335 -16.43 5.27 -8.31
CA PHE A 335 -15.91 3.92 -8.03
C PHE A 335 -15.85 3.63 -6.53
N LEU A 336 -15.56 4.63 -5.70
CA LEU A 336 -15.64 4.54 -4.24
C LEU A 336 -17.08 4.19 -3.79
N ILE A 337 -18.07 4.96 -4.24
CA ILE A 337 -19.48 4.73 -3.89
C ILE A 337 -19.96 3.37 -4.38
N VAL A 338 -19.62 3.00 -5.62
CA VAL A 338 -19.97 1.69 -6.20
C VAL A 338 -19.33 0.57 -5.39
N TYR A 339 -18.02 0.64 -5.09
CA TYR A 339 -17.35 -0.39 -4.32
C TYR A 339 -17.97 -0.57 -2.92
N TYR A 340 -18.23 0.51 -2.18
CA TYR A 340 -18.82 0.41 -0.84
C TYR A 340 -20.33 0.16 -0.83
N GLY A 341 -21.03 0.54 -1.90
CA GLY A 341 -22.47 0.36 -2.05
C GLY A 341 -22.88 -1.03 -2.53
N THR A 342 -22.11 -1.65 -3.43
CA THR A 342 -22.47 -2.93 -4.06
C THR A 342 -21.49 -4.06 -3.78
N TYR A 343 -20.18 -3.79 -3.77
CA TYR A 343 -19.14 -4.83 -3.81
C TYR A 343 -18.43 -5.07 -2.47
N HIS A 344 -18.70 -4.29 -1.43
CA HIS A 344 -18.03 -4.43 -0.15
C HIS A 344 -18.49 -5.70 0.58
N PRO A 345 -17.58 -6.62 0.97
CA PRO A 345 -17.94 -7.94 1.49
C PRO A 345 -18.81 -7.95 2.76
N ASN A 346 -18.72 -6.93 3.61
CA ASN A 346 -19.57 -6.87 4.81
C ASN A 346 -21.05 -6.57 4.49
N ARG A 347 -21.37 -6.08 3.29
CA ARG A 347 -22.76 -5.80 2.86
C ARG A 347 -23.39 -7.01 2.16
N SER A 348 -22.58 -7.93 1.63
CA SER A 348 -23.10 -9.22 1.14
C SER A 348 -23.58 -10.09 2.31
N GLU A 349 -23.05 -9.89 3.51
CA GLU A 349 -23.44 -10.59 4.74
C GLU A 349 -24.82 -10.14 5.23
N ASP A 350 -25.07 -8.83 5.38
CA ASP A 350 -26.41 -8.29 5.69
C ASP A 350 -27.50 -8.84 4.74
N ARG A 351 -27.17 -9.07 3.47
CA ARG A 351 -28.09 -9.62 2.46
C ARG A 351 -28.18 -11.16 2.48
N SER A 352 -27.18 -11.85 3.03
CA SER A 352 -27.11 -13.31 3.12
C SER A 352 -27.66 -13.85 4.45
N GLU A 353 -27.53 -13.06 5.53
CA GLU A 353 -28.09 -13.33 6.86
C GLU A 353 -29.61 -13.20 6.88
N GLU A 354 -30.20 -12.30 6.07
CA GLU A 354 -31.66 -12.26 5.83
C GLU A 354 -32.23 -13.58 5.25
N THR A 355 -31.39 -14.53 4.83
CA THR A 355 -31.82 -15.79 4.17
C THR A 355 -31.40 -17.08 4.91
N LYS A 356 -30.83 -17.01 6.12
CA LYS A 356 -30.41 -18.21 6.86
C LYS A 356 -30.99 -18.25 8.28
N PRO A 357 -31.54 -19.38 8.75
CA PRO A 357 -31.88 -19.56 10.15
C PRO A 357 -30.63 -19.73 11.01
N ASP A 358 -30.66 -19.18 12.22
CA ASP A 358 -29.58 -19.13 13.20
C ASP A 358 -29.00 -20.53 13.52
N GLU A 359 -27.73 -20.75 13.20
CA GLU A 359 -26.94 -21.87 13.74
C GLU A 359 -26.08 -21.40 14.91
N ILE A 360 -26.04 -22.24 15.94
CA ILE A 360 -25.52 -21.96 17.28
C ILE A 360 -23.98 -21.84 17.27
N ASP A 361 -23.47 -20.74 17.82
CA ASP A 361 -22.04 -20.43 17.94
C ASP A 361 -21.25 -21.49 18.73
N GLY A 362 -20.38 -22.21 18.03
CA GLY A 362 -19.30 -22.98 18.63
C GLY A 362 -18.08 -22.10 18.90
N ASN A 363 -17.54 -22.16 20.13
CA ASN A 363 -16.33 -21.45 20.56
C ASN A 363 -15.17 -21.63 19.55
N THR A 364 -14.84 -20.56 18.83
CA THR A 364 -13.70 -20.54 17.89
C THR A 364 -12.41 -20.27 18.66
N VAL A 365 -11.49 -21.23 18.62
CA VAL A 365 -10.18 -21.19 19.27
C VAL A 365 -9.37 -19.96 18.85
N GLN A 366 -8.88 -19.23 19.84
CA GLN A 366 -8.17 -17.96 19.72
C GLN A 366 -6.73 -18.18 19.19
N ILE A 367 -6.52 -18.00 17.88
CA ILE A 367 -5.20 -18.14 17.25
C ILE A 367 -4.64 -16.76 16.85
N ASP A 368 -3.46 -16.46 17.39
CA ASP A 368 -2.80 -15.15 17.39
C ASP A 368 -2.08 -14.85 16.05
N CYS A 369 -2.64 -13.95 15.24
CA CYS A 369 -2.07 -13.44 14.00
C CYS A 369 -1.72 -11.95 14.19
N ARG A 370 -0.52 -11.51 13.77
CA ARG A 370 -0.08 -10.10 13.92
C ARG A 370 -1.07 -9.12 13.28
N MET A 371 -1.65 -9.50 12.15
CA MET A 371 -2.68 -8.71 11.45
C MET A 371 -4.01 -8.64 12.21
N LYS A 372 -4.22 -9.49 13.23
CA LYS A 372 -5.39 -9.41 14.12
C LYS A 372 -5.29 -8.19 15.06
N HIS A 373 -4.10 -7.78 15.47
CA HIS A 373 -3.91 -6.53 16.22
C HIS A 373 -4.18 -5.27 15.39
N PHE A 374 -4.33 -5.42 14.06
CA PHE A 374 -4.87 -4.37 13.19
C PHE A 374 -6.39 -4.17 13.38
N LEU A 375 -7.06 -5.10 14.06
CA LEU A 375 -8.51 -5.14 14.25
C LEU A 375 -9.01 -5.16 15.70
N MET A 376 -8.18 -5.43 16.71
CA MET A 376 -8.63 -5.43 18.12
C MET A 376 -8.72 -3.98 18.64
N GLU A 377 -9.75 -3.48 19.33
CA GLU A 377 -11.14 -3.87 19.64
C GLU A 377 -12.06 -2.71 19.24
#